data_AF-A0AAE1FZA6-F1
#
_entry.id   AF-A0AAE1FZA6-F1
#
_cell.length_a   1.000
_cell.length_b   1.000
_cell.length_c   1.000
_cell.angle_alpha   90.00
_cell.angle_beta   90.00
_cell.angle_gamma   90.00
#
_symmetry.space_group_name_H-M   'P 1'
#
loop_
_entity.id
_entity.type
_entity.pdbx_description
1 polymer ?
#
loop_
_entity_poly.entity_id
_entity_poly.type
_entity_poly.pdbx_seq_one_letter_code
_entity_poly.pdbx_strand_id
1 'polypeptide(L)'
;MKKEHTAENIANDIRRVCDEWDIFHKVFCIVTDNGANIVAAVTKCLQVKHVPCFAHTLNLVVQSAMKNSEEVRHVREKVKAIVTFFHHSVKASDKLADVKEEKGFHKKKLITDVDTRWNSVH
;
A
#
# COMPACT_ATOMS: atom_id res chain seq x y z
N MET A 1 7.42 22.30 10.63
CA MET A 1 8.39 21.99 9.55
C MET A 1 8.31 20.48 9.28
N LYS A 2 7.93 20.04 8.07
CA LYS A 2 7.93 18.61 7.73
C LYS A 2 9.39 18.15 7.68
N LYS A 3 9.80 17.22 8.54
CA LYS A 3 11.09 16.53 8.35
C LYS A 3 11.00 15.71 7.07
N GLU A 4 11.99 15.82 6.19
CA GLU A 4 12.07 14.96 5.01
C GLU A 4 12.28 13.51 5.44
N HIS A 5 11.66 12.56 4.72
CA HIS A 5 11.78 11.13 4.99
C HIS A 5 13.13 10.56 4.49
N THR A 6 14.24 11.21 4.80
CA THR A 6 15.58 10.72 4.49
C THR A 6 15.96 9.55 5.40
N ALA A 7 16.96 8.76 5.00
CA ALA A 7 17.44 7.64 5.79
C ALA A 7 17.94 8.09 7.17
N GLU A 8 18.65 9.22 7.22
CA GLU A 8 19.23 9.81 8.43
C GLU A 8 18.14 10.27 9.39
N ASN A 9 17.10 10.94 8.89
CA ASN A 9 16.01 11.42 9.72
C ASN A 9 15.22 10.25 10.33
N ILE A 10 14.95 9.22 9.53
CA ILE A 10 14.27 8.00 10.00
C ILE A 10 15.12 7.30 11.05
N ALA A 11 16.43 7.15 10.81
CA ALA A 11 17.34 6.53 11.76
C ALA A 11 17.41 7.29 13.08
N ASN A 12 17.50 8.62 13.04
CA ASN A 12 17.53 9.47 14.21
C ASN A 12 16.24 9.35 15.03
N ASP A 13 15.08 9.30 14.37
CA ASP A 13 13.80 9.15 15.07
C ASP A 13 13.66 7.75 15.70
N ILE A 14 14.10 6.68 15.02
CA ILE A 14 14.13 5.32 15.60
C ILE A 14 15.09 5.26 16.80
N ARG A 15 16.32 5.77 16.64
CA ARG A 15 17.37 5.87 17.68
C ARG A 15 16.83 6.57 18.93
N ARG A 16 16.23 7.76 18.74
CA ARG A 16 15.64 8.56 19.81
C ARG A 16 14.57 7.78 20.57
N VAL A 17 13.59 7.19 19.87
CA VAL A 17 12.52 6.41 20.53
C VAL A 17 13.09 5.20 21.25
N CYS A 18 14.07 4.49 20.70
CA CYS A 18 14.67 3.35 21.39
C CYS A 18 15.51 3.75 22.61
N ASP A 19 16.12 4.94 22.61
CA ASP A 19 16.90 5.46 23.75
C ASP A 19 16.00 5.99 24.86
N GLU A 20 14.88 6.64 24.51
CA GLU A 20 13.85 7.07 25.47
C GLU A 20 13.33 5.90 26.32
N TRP A 21 13.35 4.69 25.76
CA TRP A 21 12.89 3.46 26.42
C TRP A 21 14.05 2.57 26.91
N ASP A 22 15.31 2.96 26.68
CA ASP A 22 16.51 2.16 26.95
C ASP A 22 16.42 0.70 26.43
N ILE A 23 16.00 0.57 25.18
CA ILE A 23 15.80 -0.76 24.55
C ILE A 23 16.73 -1.03 23.39
N PHE A 24 17.47 -0.05 22.88
CA PHE A 24 18.20 -0.26 21.63
C PHE A 24 19.29 -1.32 21.71
N HIS A 25 19.99 -1.37 22.83
CA HIS A 25 20.99 -2.40 23.07
C HIS A 25 20.39 -3.82 23.08
N LYS A 26 19.05 -3.94 23.15
CA LYS A 26 18.29 -5.19 23.07
C LYS A 26 17.73 -5.46 21.67
N VAL A 27 17.83 -4.50 20.74
CA VAL A 27 17.29 -4.63 19.38
C VAL A 27 18.21 -5.54 18.56
N PHE A 28 17.76 -6.76 18.31
CA PHE A 28 18.46 -7.71 17.44
C PHE A 28 18.22 -7.43 15.95
N CYS A 29 16.99 -7.08 15.59
CA CYS A 29 16.61 -6.79 14.21
C CYS A 29 15.42 -5.84 14.12
N ILE A 30 15.25 -5.20 12.97
CA ILE A 30 14.14 -4.29 12.67
C ILE A 30 13.43 -4.80 11.40
N VAL A 31 12.11 -4.96 11.49
CA VAL A 31 11.24 -5.40 10.39
C VAL A 31 10.59 -4.18 9.73
N THR A 32 10.69 -4.04 8.41
CA THR A 32 10.13 -2.88 7.67
C THR A 32 9.51 -3.28 6.33
N ASP A 33 8.75 -2.38 5.70
CA ASP A 33 8.07 -2.60 4.41
C ASP A 33 8.98 -2.53 3.17
N ASN A 34 10.29 -2.68 3.34
CA ASN A 34 11.31 -2.60 2.27
C ASN A 34 11.41 -1.24 1.54
N GLY A 35 10.79 -0.17 2.06
CA GLY A 35 10.99 1.17 1.51
C GLY A 35 12.48 1.56 1.50
N ALA A 36 12.98 2.08 0.38
CA ALA A 36 14.42 2.32 0.19
C ALA A 36 15.05 3.15 1.32
N ASN A 37 14.37 4.21 1.76
CA ASN A 37 14.88 5.09 2.81
C ASN A 37 14.88 4.43 4.18
N ILE A 38 13.87 3.62 4.53
CA ILE A 38 13.82 2.94 5.82
C ILE A 38 14.80 1.75 5.86
N VAL A 39 15.02 1.07 4.73
CA VAL A 39 16.06 0.04 4.60
C VAL A 39 17.44 0.67 4.78
N ALA A 40 17.71 1.81 4.13
CA ALA A 40 18.95 2.56 4.31
C ALA A 40 19.12 3.06 5.76
N ALA A 41 18.06 3.55 6.39
CA ALA A 41 18.08 3.97 7.80
C ALA A 41 18.52 2.83 8.72
N VAL A 42 17.93 1.63 8.55
CA VAL A 42 18.24 0.46 9.39
C VAL A 42 19.63 -0.09 9.10
N THR A 43 19.99 -0.26 7.83
CA THR A 43 21.21 -0.97 7.44
C THR A 43 22.46 -0.09 7.43
N LYS A 44 22.34 1.18 6.97
CA LYS A 44 23.49 2.08 6.81
C LYS A 44 23.67 3.01 7.99
N CYS A 45 22.59 3.57 8.53
CA CYS A 45 22.66 4.56 9.60
C CYS A 45 22.66 3.90 10.98
N LEU A 46 21.73 3.00 11.26
CA LEU A 46 21.63 2.29 12.54
C LEU A 46 22.52 1.06 12.64
N GLN A 47 22.92 0.51 11.49
CA GLN A 47 23.74 -0.72 11.38
C GLN A 47 23.12 -1.92 12.12
N VAL A 48 21.79 -2.01 12.10
CA VAL A 48 21.02 -3.11 12.70
C VAL A 48 20.61 -4.11 11.60
N LYS A 49 20.46 -5.39 11.96
CA LYS A 49 19.93 -6.40 11.05
C LYS A 49 18.53 -6.00 10.56
N HIS A 50 18.39 -5.82 9.26
CA HIS A 50 17.10 -5.61 8.62
C HIS A 50 16.44 -6.94 8.26
N VAL A 51 15.12 -7.02 8.48
CA VAL A 51 14.28 -8.13 8.03
C VAL A 51 13.13 -7.55 7.20
N PRO A 52 12.87 -8.06 6.00
CA PRO A 52 11.74 -7.60 5.20
C PRO A 52 10.41 -8.01 5.85
N CYS A 53 9.41 -7.14 5.81
CA CYS A 53 8.05 -7.47 6.24
C CYS A 53 7.47 -8.56 5.33
N PHE A 54 7.14 -9.71 5.92
CA PHE A 54 6.59 -10.85 5.18
C PHE A 54 5.33 -10.48 4.40
N ALA A 55 4.39 -9.77 5.03
CA ALA A 55 3.17 -9.32 4.37
C ALA A 55 3.50 -8.42 3.16
N HIS A 56 4.39 -7.43 3.32
CA HIS A 56 4.76 -6.59 2.19
C HIS A 56 5.41 -7.38 1.05
N THR A 57 6.32 -8.31 1.37
CA THR A 57 6.96 -9.19 0.38
C THR A 57 5.93 -10.06 -0.36
N LEU A 58 4.96 -10.64 0.34
CA LEU A 58 3.90 -11.42 -0.28
C LEU A 58 3.04 -10.55 -1.22
N ASN A 59 2.72 -9.32 -0.82
CA ASN A 59 2.01 -8.38 -1.69
C ASN A 59 2.80 -8.12 -2.99
N LEU A 60 4.11 -7.89 -2.89
CA LEU A 60 4.96 -7.67 -4.06
C LEU A 60 4.96 -8.87 -5.00
N VAL A 61 4.97 -10.10 -4.47
CA VAL A 61 4.88 -11.33 -5.27
C VAL A 61 3.54 -11.39 -6.01
N VAL A 62 2.42 -11.17 -5.30
CA VAL A 62 1.08 -11.19 -5.91
C VAL A 62 0.96 -10.10 -6.98
N GLN A 63 1.37 -8.87 -6.68
CA GLN A 63 1.34 -7.76 -7.64
C GLN A 63 2.22 -8.04 -8.87
N SER A 64 3.38 -8.66 -8.67
CA SER A 64 4.27 -9.09 -9.77
C SER A 64 3.59 -10.16 -10.63
N ALA A 65 2.99 -11.18 -10.02
CA ALA A 65 2.28 -12.23 -10.76
C ALA A 65 1.12 -11.66 -11.60
N MET A 66 0.33 -10.76 -11.01
CA MET A 66 -0.80 -10.11 -11.70
C MET A 66 -0.34 -9.21 -12.86
N LYS A 67 0.82 -8.53 -12.73
CA LYS A 67 1.40 -7.72 -13.81
C LYS A 67 1.95 -8.56 -14.95
N ASN A 68 2.47 -9.75 -14.66
CA ASN A 68 3.08 -10.65 -15.64
C ASN A 68 2.08 -11.60 -16.31
N SER A 69 0.82 -11.63 -15.89
CA SER A 69 -0.26 -12.31 -16.61
C SER A 69 -1.01 -11.33 -17.50
N GLU A 70 -0.94 -11.53 -18.81
CA GLU A 70 -1.56 -10.66 -19.81
C GLU A 70 -3.09 -10.69 -19.72
N GLU A 71 -3.67 -11.87 -19.48
CA GLU A 71 -5.13 -12.05 -19.36
C GLU A 71 -5.68 -11.28 -18.15
N VAL A 72 -5.00 -11.41 -17.00
CA VAL A 72 -5.34 -10.69 -15.78
C VAL A 72 -5.19 -9.19 -15.97
N ARG A 73 -4.09 -8.75 -16.59
CA ARG A 73 -3.83 -7.34 -16.88
C ARG A 73 -4.94 -6.74 -17.73
N HIS A 74 -5.37 -7.42 -18.79
CA HIS A 74 -6.44 -6.96 -19.68
C HIS A 74 -7.80 -6.85 -18.97
N VAL A 75 -8.16 -7.84 -18.16
CA VAL A 75 -9.40 -7.78 -17.36
C VAL A 75 -9.33 -6.61 -16.38
N ARG A 76 -8.20 -6.43 -15.70
CA ARG A 76 -7.98 -5.35 -14.74
C ARG A 76 -8.10 -3.97 -15.39
N GLU A 77 -7.54 -3.78 -16.58
CA GLU A 77 -7.63 -2.52 -17.33
C GLU A 77 -9.07 -2.20 -17.73
N LYS A 78 -9.85 -3.19 -18.19
CA LYS A 78 -11.27 -3.01 -18.49
C LYS A 78 -12.10 -2.65 -17.26
N VAL A 79 -11.87 -3.33 -16.13
CA VAL A 79 -12.57 -3.03 -14.88
C VAL A 79 -12.21 -1.61 -14.41
N LYS A 80 -10.93 -1.23 -14.45
CA LYS A 80 -10.49 0.14 -14.13
C LYS A 80 -11.18 1.18 -15.02
N ALA A 81 -11.28 0.94 -16.33
CA ALA A 81 -11.98 1.85 -17.24
C ALA A 81 -13.46 2.03 -16.88
N ILE A 82 -14.17 0.93 -16.57
CA ILE A 82 -15.57 0.98 -16.14
C ILE A 82 -15.72 1.78 -14.84
N VAL A 83 -14.92 1.46 -13.82
CA VAL A 83 -14.98 2.17 -12.52
C VAL A 83 -14.68 3.65 -12.69
N THR A 84 -13.67 3.98 -13.49
CA THR A 84 -13.25 5.35 -13.81
C THR A 84 -14.38 6.13 -14.47
N PHE A 85 -15.06 5.54 -15.46
CA PHE A 85 -16.22 6.17 -16.11
C PHE A 85 -17.31 6.57 -15.10
N PHE A 86 -17.67 5.66 -14.18
CA PHE A 86 -18.68 5.98 -13.16
C PHE A 86 -18.19 7.05 -12.19
N HIS A 87 -16.93 7.04 -11.78
CA HIS A 87 -16.39 8.08 -10.89
C HIS A 87 -16.33 9.47 -11.54
N HIS A 88 -16.15 9.56 -12.86
CA HIS A 88 -16.13 10.84 -13.58
C HIS A 88 -17.51 11.33 -14.04
N SER A 89 -18.53 10.47 -14.06
CA SER A 89 -19.87 10.82 -14.53
C SER A 89 -20.90 10.73 -13.40
N VAL A 90 -21.29 11.89 -12.88
CA VAL A 90 -22.37 11.99 -11.87
C VAL A 90 -23.66 11.36 -12.38
N LYS A 91 -24.06 11.68 -13.63
CA LYS A 91 -25.27 11.11 -14.26
C LYS A 91 -25.23 9.57 -14.32
N ALA A 92 -24.08 9.00 -14.71
CA ALA A 92 -23.95 7.54 -14.77
C ALA A 92 -23.95 6.91 -13.37
N SER A 93 -23.28 7.54 -12.40
CA SER A 93 -23.27 7.10 -11.00
C SER A 93 -24.67 7.13 -10.37
N ASP A 94 -25.44 8.18 -10.61
CA ASP A 94 -26.81 8.31 -10.11
C ASP A 94 -27.68 7.22 -10.73
N LYS A 95 -27.60 7.03 -12.05
CA LYS A 95 -28.37 5.97 -12.72
C LYS A 95 -28.00 4.57 -12.22
N LEU A 96 -26.72 4.33 -11.91
CA LEU A 96 -26.27 3.07 -11.31
C LEU A 96 -26.83 2.89 -9.89
N ALA A 97 -26.97 3.97 -9.11
CA ALA A 97 -27.56 3.92 -7.78
C ALA A 97 -29.06 3.59 -7.84
N ASP A 98 -29.80 4.15 -8.81
CA ASP A 98 -31.21 3.86 -9.04
C ASP A 98 -31.42 2.39 -9.40
N VAL A 99 -30.66 1.87 -10.37
CA VAL A 99 -30.76 0.47 -10.79
C VAL A 99 -30.39 -0.50 -9.66
N LYS A 100 -29.43 -0.13 -8.80
CA LYS A 100 -29.11 -0.93 -7.61
C LYS A 100 -30.28 -1.00 -6.65
N GLU A 101 -30.96 0.12 -6.41
CA GLU A 101 -32.14 0.18 -5.55
C GLU A 101 -33.31 -0.63 -6.10
N GLU A 102 -33.62 -0.49 -7.40
CA GLU A 102 -34.66 -1.26 -8.08
C GLU A 102 -34.44 -2.78 -7.96
N LYS A 103 -33.17 -3.21 -7.96
CA LYS A 103 -32.79 -4.63 -7.82
C LYS A 103 -32.55 -5.08 -6.37
N GLY A 104 -32.79 -4.21 -5.38
CA GLY A 104 -32.59 -4.53 -3.97
C GLY A 104 -31.12 -4.64 -3.54
N PHE A 105 -30.17 -4.14 -4.33
CA PHE A 105 -28.76 -4.07 -3.97
C PHE A 105 -28.44 -2.82 -3.14
N HIS A 106 -27.45 -2.93 -2.25
CA HIS A 106 -26.94 -1.78 -1.52
C HIS A 106 -26.32 -0.72 -2.45
N LYS A 107 -26.62 0.56 -2.20
CA LYS A 107 -26.03 1.74 -2.87
C LYS A 107 -24.56 1.96 -2.48
N LYS A 108 -23.69 0.98 -2.70
CA LYS A 108 -22.23 1.14 -2.57
C LYS A 108 -21.65 1.71 -3.87
N LYS A 109 -20.72 2.65 -3.75
CA LYS A 109 -19.90 3.12 -4.88
C LYS A 109 -18.99 1.98 -5.35
N LEU A 110 -18.62 2.03 -6.63
CA LEU A 110 -17.62 1.13 -7.17
C LEU A 110 -16.26 1.41 -6.50
N ILE A 111 -15.49 0.36 -6.24
CA ILE A 111 -14.18 0.44 -5.60
C ILE A 111 -13.13 0.64 -6.69
N THR A 112 -12.28 1.65 -6.52
CA THR A 112 -11.10 1.84 -7.38
C THR A 112 -10.01 0.89 -6.94
N ASP A 113 -9.43 0.22 -7.91
CA ASP A 113 -8.24 -0.57 -7.72
C ASP A 113 -6.99 0.33 -7.58
N VAL A 114 -6.34 0.27 -6.42
CA VAL A 114 -5.21 1.08 -5.99
C VAL A 114 -4.02 0.18 -5.67
N ASP A 115 -2.95 0.28 -6.46
CA ASP A 115 -1.78 -0.60 -6.37
C ASP A 115 -1.13 -0.69 -4.96
N THR A 116 -1.29 0.35 -4.13
CA THR A 116 -0.75 0.41 -2.77
C THR A 116 -1.65 -0.18 -1.69
N ARG A 117 -2.87 -0.63 -2.02
CA ARG A 117 -3.82 -1.23 -1.07
C ARG A 117 -4.12 -2.68 -1.46
N TRP A 118 -3.72 -3.62 -0.61
CA TRP A 118 -3.92 -5.07 -0.79
C TRP A 118 -5.37 -5.44 -1.19
N ASN A 119 -6.35 -4.78 -0.58
CA ASN A 119 -7.77 -5.14 -0.68
C ASN A 119 -8.52 -4.33 -1.75
N SER A 120 -7.84 -3.72 -2.72
CA SER A 120 -8.53 -2.97 -3.79
C SER A 120 -8.81 -3.81 -5.03
N VAL A 121 -8.21 -5.00 -5.12
CA VAL A 121 -8.38 -5.97 -6.22
C VAL A 121 -9.38 -7.07 -5.86
N HIS A 122 -9.57 -7.35 -4.56
CA HIS A 122 -10.40 -8.44 -4.01
C HIS A 122 -11.48 -7.88 -3.09
#